data_AF-A0A386C8G5-F1
#
_entry.id   AF-A0A386C8G5-F1
#
_cell.length_a   1.000
_cell.length_b   1.000
_cell.length_c   1.000
_cell.angle_alpha   90.00
_cell.angle_beta   90.00
_cell.angle_gamma   90.00
#
_symmetry.space_group_name_H-M   'P 1'
#
loop_
_entity.id
_entity.type
_entity.pdbx_description
1 polymer ?
#
loop_
_entity_poly.entity_id
_entity_poly.type
_entity_poly.pdbx_seq_one_letter_code
_entity_poly.pdbx_strand_id
1 'polypeptide(L)'
;MIAERNRETPAQRAKNVAEYEKRRAKEREDLKDIPNAFDFKLVGEEKLESGNAYVIEATPRPSYRGKEHNFLNKVKGKFWIDKSDYHWVKIEAETLDTISFGLFLARLAKGSRLTFEQVRVNNEVWLPKRAAVTASARLGLIKKFNLEEETTWS
;
A
#
# COMPACT_ATOMS: atom_id res chain seq x y z
N MET A 1 -3.89 -21.95 -22.78
CA MET A 1 -3.27 -21.82 -21.45
C MET A 1 -3.89 -22.80 -20.43
N ILE A 2 -4.06 -24.08 -20.79
CA ILE A 2 -4.67 -25.13 -19.91
C ILE A 2 -3.80 -26.42 -19.88
N ALA A 3 -2.77 -26.53 -20.73
CA ALA A 3 -1.96 -27.75 -20.87
C ALA A 3 -0.76 -27.85 -19.91
N GLU A 4 -0.38 -26.77 -19.21
CA GLU A 4 0.80 -26.76 -18.30
C GLU A 4 0.47 -27.13 -16.84
N ARG A 5 -0.81 -27.32 -16.50
CA ARG A 5 -1.21 -27.63 -15.11
C ARG A 5 -0.98 -29.10 -14.68
N ASN A 6 -0.63 -29.98 -15.63
CA ASN A 6 -0.52 -31.43 -15.40
C ASN A 6 0.91 -31.96 -15.21
N ARG A 7 1.93 -31.10 -15.09
CA ARG A 7 3.34 -31.53 -14.92
C ARG A 7 4.07 -30.93 -13.73
N GLU A 8 3.37 -30.42 -12.72
CA GLU A 8 4.04 -30.12 -11.45
C GLU A 8 4.33 -31.43 -10.71
N THR A 9 5.61 -31.76 -10.57
CA THR A 9 6.05 -32.86 -9.70
C THR A 9 5.67 -32.56 -8.25
N PRO A 10 5.48 -33.57 -7.39
CA PRO A 10 5.19 -33.36 -5.97
C PRO A 10 6.21 -32.43 -5.28
N ALA A 11 7.48 -32.47 -5.68
CA ALA A 11 8.53 -31.59 -5.19
C ALA A 11 8.32 -30.12 -5.61
N GLN A 12 7.87 -29.87 -6.85
CA GLN A 12 7.56 -28.52 -7.33
C GLN A 12 6.32 -27.94 -6.63
N ARG A 13 5.30 -28.76 -6.39
CA ARG A 13 4.11 -28.37 -5.60
C ARG A 13 4.48 -28.00 -4.17
N ALA A 14 5.27 -28.84 -3.50
CA ALA A 14 5.74 -28.57 -2.13
C ALA A 14 6.56 -27.28 -2.07
N LYS A 15 7.41 -27.02 -3.06
CA LYS A 15 8.19 -25.76 -3.16
C LYS A 15 7.28 -24.54 -3.35
N ASN A 16 6.33 -24.61 -4.27
CA ASN A 16 5.40 -23.51 -4.54
C ASN A 16 4.52 -23.18 -3.32
N VAL A 17 4.03 -24.20 -2.61
CA VAL A 17 3.28 -24.04 -1.35
C VAL A 17 4.16 -23.43 -0.27
N ALA A 18 5.39 -23.94 -0.08
CA ALA A 18 6.31 -23.41 0.92
C ALA A 18 6.72 -21.96 0.63
N GLU A 19 6.93 -21.59 -0.64
CA GLU A 19 7.19 -20.20 -1.04
C GLU A 19 5.98 -19.31 -0.82
N TYR A 20 4.77 -19.79 -1.15
CA TYR A 20 3.51 -19.09 -0.88
C TYR A 20 3.29 -18.83 0.61
N GLU A 21 3.50 -19.86 1.44
CA GLU A 21 3.38 -19.76 2.90
C GLU A 21 4.42 -18.81 3.49
N LYS A 22 5.67 -18.89 3.05
CA LYS A 22 6.73 -17.95 3.46
C LYS A 22 6.37 -16.52 3.08
N ARG A 23 5.86 -16.28 1.86
CA ARG A 23 5.41 -14.95 1.43
C ARG A 23 4.26 -14.43 2.30
N ARG A 24 3.24 -15.26 2.54
CA ARG A 24 2.11 -14.95 3.42
C ARG A 24 2.51 -14.69 4.87
N ALA A 25 3.52 -15.41 5.37
CA ALA A 25 4.05 -15.19 6.71
C ALA A 25 4.75 -13.83 6.80
N LYS A 26 5.59 -13.51 5.81
CA LYS A 26 6.29 -12.24 5.71
C LYS A 26 5.35 -11.04 5.55
N GLU A 27 4.36 -11.14 4.66
CA GLU A 27 3.32 -10.10 4.49
C GLU A 27 2.59 -9.81 5.81
N ARG A 28 2.24 -10.87 6.56
CA ARG A 28 1.61 -10.70 7.88
C ARG A 28 2.55 -10.07 8.91
N GLU A 29 3.83 -10.38 8.86
CA GLU A 29 4.83 -9.78 9.74
C GLU A 29 4.98 -8.27 9.44
N ASP A 30 5.09 -7.90 8.17
CA ASP A 30 5.20 -6.51 7.75
C ASP A 30 3.94 -5.69 8.11
N LEU A 31 2.75 -6.29 8.00
CA LEU A 31 1.49 -5.63 8.38
C LEU A 31 1.32 -5.41 9.89
N LYS A 32 2.00 -6.19 10.75
CA LYS A 32 1.95 -5.99 12.21
C LYS A 32 2.57 -4.67 12.64
N ASP A 33 3.44 -4.09 11.82
CA ASP A 33 4.08 -2.83 12.16
C ASP A 33 3.17 -1.62 11.92
N ILE A 34 2.19 -1.73 11.02
CA ILE A 34 1.27 -0.63 10.70
C ILE A 34 0.49 -0.16 11.94
N PRO A 35 -0.20 -1.02 12.73
CA PRO A 35 -0.88 -0.57 13.94
C PRO A 35 0.04 0.08 14.99
N ASN A 36 1.31 -0.35 15.05
CA ASN A 36 2.29 0.17 15.99
C ASN A 36 2.97 1.45 15.51
N ALA A 37 2.93 1.74 14.21
CA ALA A 37 3.58 2.89 13.59
C ALA A 37 2.68 4.12 13.51
N PHE A 38 1.36 3.98 13.62
CA PHE A 38 0.42 5.09 13.42
C PHE A 38 -0.60 5.25 14.55
N ASP A 39 -0.98 6.51 14.79
CA ASP A 39 -2.21 6.90 15.47
C ASP A 39 -3.33 6.98 14.43
N PHE A 40 -4.42 6.24 14.68
CA PHE A 40 -5.59 6.19 13.81
C PHE A 40 -6.73 6.99 14.43
N LYS A 41 -7.39 7.81 13.62
CA LYS A 41 -8.54 8.61 14.02
C LYS A 41 -9.66 8.45 12.99
N LEU A 42 -10.85 8.05 13.44
CA LEU A 42 -12.05 8.16 12.62
C LEU A 42 -12.37 9.66 12.45
N VAL A 43 -12.28 10.17 11.23
CA VAL A 43 -12.46 11.60 10.92
C VAL A 43 -13.81 11.89 10.25
N GLY A 44 -14.55 10.86 9.84
CA GLY A 44 -15.90 11.02 9.32
C GLY A 44 -16.36 9.83 8.51
N GLU A 45 -17.38 10.09 7.69
CA GLU A 45 -17.98 9.13 6.78
C GLU A 45 -18.13 9.79 5.41
N GLU A 46 -17.92 9.02 4.35
CA GLU A 46 -18.00 9.52 2.98
C GLU A 46 -18.79 8.53 2.12
N LYS A 47 -19.68 9.05 1.28
CA LYS A 47 -20.37 8.26 0.28
C LYS A 47 -19.52 8.19 -0.97
N LEU A 48 -18.94 7.01 -1.21
CA LEU A 48 -18.20 6.68 -2.42
C LEU A 48 -19.10 5.95 -3.41
N GLU A 49 -18.60 5.74 -4.63
CA GLU A 49 -19.32 4.97 -5.65
C GLU A 49 -19.53 3.51 -5.23
N SER A 50 -18.59 2.95 -4.47
CA SER A 50 -18.69 1.59 -3.90
C SER A 50 -19.70 1.47 -2.77
N GLY A 51 -20.14 2.58 -2.18
CA GLY A 51 -20.97 2.59 -0.98
C GLY A 51 -20.54 3.63 0.05
N ASN A 52 -21.14 3.55 1.24
CA ASN A 52 -20.74 4.40 2.36
C ASN A 52 -19.47 3.85 3.01
N ALA A 53 -18.51 4.72 3.28
CA ALA A 53 -17.24 4.35 3.91
C ALA A 53 -16.95 5.21 5.15
N TYR A 54 -16.29 4.61 6.14
CA TYR A 54 -15.62 5.34 7.21
C TYR A 54 -14.30 5.92 6.71
N VAL A 55 -14.01 7.16 7.08
CA VAL A 55 -12.73 7.81 6.76
C VAL A 55 -11.85 7.80 8.00
N ILE A 56 -10.72 7.11 7.92
CA ILE A 56 -9.75 6.97 9.01
C ILE A 56 -8.46 7.66 8.61
N GLU A 57 -8.05 8.67 9.37
CA GLU A 57 -6.75 9.30 9.21
C GLU A 57 -5.70 8.52 10.01
N ALA A 58 -4.52 8.32 9.42
CA ALA A 58 -3.37 7.68 10.01
C ALA A 58 -2.21 8.68 10.08
N THR A 59 -1.75 8.98 11.28
CA THR A 59 -0.62 9.88 11.53
C THR A 59 0.52 9.13 12.20
N PRO A 60 1.78 9.37 11.82
CA PRO A 60 2.89 8.56 12.32
C PRO A 60 3.15 8.81 13.80
N ARG A 61 3.40 7.74 14.56
CA ARG A 61 3.81 7.81 15.97
C ARG A 61 5.29 8.16 16.05
N PRO A 62 5.66 9.31 16.65
CA PRO A 62 7.07 9.69 16.77
C PRO A 62 7.93 8.68 17.55
N SER A 63 7.31 7.90 18.44
CA SER A 63 7.95 6.87 19.27
C SER A 63 8.19 5.53 18.56
N TYR A 64 7.60 5.31 17.38
CA TYR A 64 7.79 4.06 16.65
C TYR A 64 9.26 3.86 16.25
N ARG A 65 9.79 2.65 16.44
CA ARG A 65 11.20 2.28 16.19
C ARG A 65 11.32 0.93 15.46
N GLY A 66 10.26 0.46 14.81
CA GLY A 66 10.29 -0.78 14.04
C GLY A 66 11.16 -0.69 12.79
N LYS A 67 11.21 -1.79 12.05
CA LYS A 67 12.13 -1.96 10.91
C LYS A 67 11.94 -0.90 9.83
N GLU A 68 10.69 -0.51 9.58
CA GLU A 68 10.32 0.45 8.54
C GLU A 68 10.23 1.89 9.07
N HIS A 69 10.82 2.19 10.24
CA HIS A 69 10.83 3.52 10.86
C HIS A 69 11.19 4.66 9.90
N ASN A 70 12.22 4.49 9.08
CA ASN A 70 12.68 5.51 8.14
C ASN A 70 11.65 5.89 7.08
N PHE A 71 10.68 5.01 6.82
CA PHE A 71 9.58 5.21 5.89
C PHE A 71 8.30 5.61 6.63
N LEU A 72 7.80 4.75 7.55
CA LEU A 72 6.50 4.91 8.18
C LEU A 72 6.38 6.18 9.02
N ASN A 73 7.45 6.63 9.70
CA ASN A 73 7.40 7.87 10.49
C ASN A 73 7.35 9.15 9.65
N LYS A 74 7.48 9.04 8.33
CA LYS A 74 7.52 10.17 7.39
C LYS A 74 6.35 10.16 6.43
N VAL A 75 5.32 9.37 6.69
CA VAL A 75 4.12 9.29 5.87
C VAL A 75 2.92 9.57 6.75
N LYS A 76 1.93 10.28 6.23
CA LYS A 76 0.56 10.27 6.75
C LYS A 76 -0.35 9.67 5.68
N GLY A 77 -1.50 9.17 6.10
CA GLY A 77 -2.47 8.68 5.15
C GLY A 77 -3.91 8.81 5.61
N LYS A 78 -4.82 8.52 4.68
CA LYS A 78 -6.24 8.34 4.93
C LYS A 78 -6.69 7.04 4.30
N PHE A 79 -7.55 6.33 5.00
CA PHE A 79 -8.15 5.08 4.56
C PHE A 79 -9.65 5.26 4.54
N TRP A 80 -10.27 4.80 3.46
CA TRP A 80 -11.72 4.65 3.38
C TRP A 80 -12.03 3.17 3.56
N ILE A 81 -12.81 2.85 4.58
CA ILE A 81 -13.22 1.50 4.93
C ILE A 81 -14.71 1.36 4.65
N ASP A 82 -15.08 0.48 3.73
CA ASP A 82 -16.48 0.21 3.39
C ASP A 82 -17.29 -0.22 4.62
N LYS A 83 -18.50 0.32 4.78
CA LYS A 83 -19.33 0.03 5.95
C LYS A 83 -19.99 -1.34 5.92
N SER A 84 -20.14 -1.96 4.75
CA SER A 84 -20.86 -3.22 4.59
C SER A 84 -19.99 -4.42 4.94
N ASP A 85 -18.71 -4.41 4.53
CA ASP A 85 -17.80 -5.55 4.67
C ASP A 85 -16.44 -5.20 5.29
N TYR A 86 -16.25 -3.94 5.72
CA TYR A 86 -15.02 -3.43 6.33
C TYR A 86 -13.76 -3.61 5.48
N HIS A 87 -13.90 -3.76 4.16
CA HIS A 87 -12.76 -3.70 3.26
C HIS A 87 -12.32 -2.26 3.04
N TRP A 88 -11.02 -2.07 2.91
CA TRP A 88 -10.49 -0.79 2.45
C TRP A 88 -10.87 -0.61 0.98
N VAL A 89 -11.31 0.59 0.58
CA VAL A 89 -11.76 0.88 -0.78
C VAL A 89 -10.95 1.99 -1.43
N LYS A 90 -10.36 2.84 -0.60
CA LYS A 90 -9.46 3.90 -1.02
C LYS A 90 -8.39 4.11 0.03
N ILE A 91 -7.19 4.43 -0.44
CA ILE A 91 -6.10 4.92 0.38
C ILE A 91 -5.51 6.17 -0.27
N GLU A 92 -5.20 7.15 0.57
CA GLU A 92 -4.37 8.29 0.22
C GLU A 92 -3.17 8.31 1.15
N ALA A 93 -1.99 8.60 0.62
CA ALA A 93 -0.77 8.74 1.39
C ALA A 93 0.02 9.95 0.92
N GLU A 94 0.66 10.66 1.85
CA GLU A 94 1.53 11.80 1.57
C GLU A 94 2.80 11.73 2.43
N THR A 95 3.96 11.95 1.81
CA THR A 95 5.22 12.04 2.54
C THR A 95 5.33 13.38 3.26
N LEU A 96 5.56 13.33 4.57
CA LEU A 96 5.75 14.48 5.45
C LEU A 96 7.17 15.04 5.38
N ASP A 97 8.13 14.20 5.01
CA ASP A 97 9.56 14.53 4.90
C ASP A 97 10.23 13.65 3.82
N THR A 98 11.49 13.95 3.50
CA THR A 98 12.30 13.17 2.56
C THR A 98 12.62 11.80 3.14
N ILE A 99 12.26 10.76 2.41
CA ILE A 99 12.56 9.37 2.74
C ILE A 99 13.82 8.97 1.97
N SER A 100 14.82 8.44 2.67
CA SER A 100 16.09 8.01 2.07
C SER A 100 16.28 6.51 2.28
N PHE A 101 16.63 5.80 1.21
CA PHE A 101 16.94 4.38 1.20
C PHE A 101 18.42 4.18 0.92
N GLY A 102 19.07 3.33 1.72
CA GLY A 102 20.47 2.93 1.54
C GLY A 102 21.44 4.11 1.61
N LEU A 103 21.62 4.68 2.80
CA LEU A 103 22.39 5.90 3.13
C LEU A 103 21.99 7.13 2.29
N PHE A 104 22.06 7.11 0.95
CA PHE A 104 21.51 8.10 0.00
C PHE A 104 21.24 7.57 -1.42
N LEU A 105 21.17 6.25 -1.61
CA LEU A 105 21.06 5.63 -2.93
C LEU A 105 19.74 5.96 -3.64
N ALA A 106 18.64 6.00 -2.90
CA ALA A 106 17.36 6.48 -3.41
C ALA A 106 16.73 7.45 -2.41
N ARG A 107 16.12 8.51 -2.91
CA ARG A 107 15.37 9.48 -2.09
C ARG A 107 14.01 9.75 -2.71
N LEU A 108 12.97 9.71 -1.88
CA LEU A 108 11.63 10.17 -2.22
C LEU A 108 11.40 11.52 -1.52
N ALA A 109 11.03 12.55 -2.28
CA ALA A 109 10.86 13.90 -1.75
C ALA A 109 9.63 14.01 -0.86
N LYS A 110 9.67 14.98 0.06
CA LYS A 110 8.49 15.46 0.78
C LYS A 110 7.39 15.89 -0.18
N GLY A 111 6.14 15.64 0.20
CA GLY A 111 4.95 15.99 -0.59
C GLY A 111 4.66 15.03 -1.74
N SER A 112 5.38 13.90 -1.81
CA SER A 112 5.02 12.82 -2.74
C SER A 112 3.70 12.21 -2.27
N ARG A 113 2.77 12.02 -3.21
CA ARG A 113 1.41 11.56 -2.95
C ARG A 113 1.10 10.30 -3.73
N LEU A 114 0.33 9.44 -3.10
CA LEU A 114 -0.28 8.26 -3.68
C LEU A 114 -1.77 8.31 -3.37
N THR A 115 -2.58 8.03 -4.38
CA THR A 115 -3.99 7.70 -4.23
C THR A 115 -4.23 6.38 -4.93
N PHE A 116 -4.88 5.46 -4.25
CA PHE A 116 -5.28 4.18 -4.84
C PHE A 116 -6.70 3.86 -4.43
N GLU A 117 -7.52 3.50 -5.40
CA GLU A 117 -8.93 3.19 -5.26
C GLU A 117 -9.22 1.83 -5.90
N GLN A 118 -10.05 1.04 -5.23
CA GLN A 118 -10.53 -0.23 -5.72
C GLN A 118 -12.05 -0.31 -5.58
N VAL A 119 -12.67 -1.09 -6.47
CA VAL A 119 -14.11 -1.31 -6.49
C VAL A 119 -14.40 -2.80 -6.44
N ARG A 120 -15.50 -3.15 -5.77
CA ARG A 120 -15.99 -4.52 -5.70
C ARG A 120 -16.77 -4.83 -6.98
N VAL A 121 -16.29 -5.80 -7.75
CA VAL A 121 -16.95 -6.27 -8.97
C VAL A 121 -17.63 -7.61 -8.69
N ASN A 122 -18.86 -7.76 -9.19
CA ASN A 122 -19.70 -8.96 -9.02
C ASN A 122 -19.85 -9.43 -7.57
N ASN A 123 -19.71 -8.52 -6.60
CA ASN A 123 -19.78 -8.82 -5.17
C ASN A 123 -18.76 -9.87 -4.67
N GLU A 124 -17.69 -10.16 -5.42
CA GLU A 124 -16.74 -11.23 -5.09
C GLU A 124 -15.28 -10.77 -5.10
N VAL A 125 -14.92 -9.86 -6.00
CA VAL A 125 -13.51 -9.50 -6.23
C VAL A 125 -13.32 -7.99 -6.15
N TRP A 126 -12.33 -7.57 -5.38
CA TRP A 126 -11.87 -6.18 -5.36
C TRP A 126 -10.83 -5.98 -6.46
N LEU A 127 -11.13 -5.08 -7.38
CA LEU A 127 -10.24 -4.76 -8.50
C LEU A 127 -9.79 -3.31 -8.43
N PRO A 128 -8.54 -3.00 -8.83
CA PRO A 128 -8.06 -1.63 -8.97
C PRO A 128 -8.99 -0.87 -9.91
N LYS A 129 -9.40 0.33 -9.49
CA LYS A 129 -10.21 1.24 -10.30
C LYS A 129 -9.40 2.45 -10.73
N ARG A 130 -8.63 3.02 -9.79
CA ARG A 130 -7.82 4.21 -10.04
C ARG A 130 -6.56 4.19 -9.20
N ALA A 131 -5.45 4.61 -9.79
CA ALA A 131 -4.21 4.87 -9.08
C ALA A 131 -3.65 6.19 -9.60
N ALA A 132 -3.32 7.11 -8.69
CA ALA A 132 -2.65 8.35 -9.01
C ALA A 132 -1.40 8.50 -8.14
N VAL A 133 -0.29 8.89 -8.76
CA VAL A 133 0.99 9.10 -8.09
C VAL A 133 1.56 10.42 -8.56
N THR A 134 1.88 11.28 -7.60
CA THR A 134 2.70 12.48 -7.83
C THR A 134 3.91 12.39 -6.93
N ALA A 135 5.10 12.17 -7.50
CA ALA A 135 6.29 11.92 -6.73
C ALA A 135 7.53 12.51 -7.38
N SER A 136 8.42 13.09 -6.56
CA SER A 136 9.76 13.45 -7.00
C SER A 136 10.76 12.52 -6.33
N ALA A 137 11.54 11.79 -7.13
CA ALA A 137 12.54 10.84 -6.66
C ALA A 137 13.94 11.21 -7.16
N ARG A 138 14.97 10.79 -6.43
CA ARG A 138 16.37 10.91 -6.84
C ARG A 138 17.09 9.58 -6.65
N LEU A 139 17.83 9.13 -7.65
CA LEU A 139 18.78 8.02 -7.57
C LEU A 139 20.22 8.55 -7.51
N GLY A 140 20.95 8.17 -6.47
CA GLY A 140 22.24 8.72 -6.12
C GLY A 140 22.19 10.24 -5.95
N LEU A 141 23.26 10.93 -6.38
CA LEU A 141 23.35 12.39 -6.31
C LEU A 141 22.82 13.09 -7.57
N ILE A 142 22.69 12.37 -8.68
CA ILE A 142 22.67 12.97 -10.02
C ILE A 142 21.31 12.82 -10.70
N LYS A 143 20.70 11.62 -10.66
CA LYS A 143 19.52 11.33 -11.48
C LYS A 143 18.23 11.67 -10.72
N LYS A 144 17.49 12.67 -11.20
CA LYS A 144 16.16 13.05 -10.67
C LYS A 144 15.06 12.50 -11.56
N PHE A 145 13.93 12.18 -10.96
CA PHE A 145 12.70 11.75 -11.60
C PHE A 145 11.55 12.54 -11.02
N ASN A 146 10.65 13.00 -11.88
CA ASN A 146 9.35 13.50 -11.48
C ASN A 146 8.34 12.58 -12.14
N LEU A 147 7.51 11.95 -11.32
CA LEU A 147 6.44 11.08 -11.74
C LEU A 147 5.14 11.79 -11.43
N GLU A 148 4.33 11.99 -12.46
CA GLU A 148 2.95 12.40 -12.34
C GLU A 148 2.20 11.47 -13.27
N GLU A 149 1.57 10.46 -12.68
CA GLU A 149 0.90 9.39 -13.41
C GLU A 149 -0.44 9.12 -12.77
N GLU A 150 -1.46 9.02 -13.62
CA GLU A 150 -2.80 8.61 -13.23
C GLU A 150 -3.24 7.49 -14.17
N THR A 151 -3.60 6.36 -13.60
CA THR A 151 -4.15 5.22 -14.32
C THR A 151 -5.56 4.95 -13.81
N THR A 152 -6.51 4.83 -14.72
CA THR A 152 -7.87 4.40 -14.43
C THR A 152 -8.15 3.13 -15.22
N TRP A 153 -8.72 2.14 -14.55
CA TRP A 153 -9.17 0.89 -15.15
C TRP A 153 -10.69 0.92 -15.29
N SER A 154 -11.19 0.68 -16.50
CA SER A 154 -12.60 0.63 -16.88
C SER A 154 -13.12 -0.79 -17.00
#